data_AF-A0A957I578-F1
#
_entry.id   AF-A0A957I578-F1
#
_cell.length_a   1.000
_cell.length_b   1.000
_cell.length_c   1.000
_cell.angle_alpha   90.00
_cell.angle_beta   90.00
_cell.angle_gamma   90.00
#
_symmetry.space_group_name_H-M   'P 1'
#
loop_
_entity.id
_entity.type
_entity.pdbx_description
1 polymer ?
#
loop_
_entity_poly.entity_id
_entity_poly.type
_entity_poly.pdbx_seq_one_letter_code
_entity_poly.pdbx_strand_id
1 'polypeptide(L)'
;MTTPTIAYGFIGLEHLFSTRVQQAGPARVFTAIQESADEHNRVVNALMASLVQRTTIPQEQFELPAGGTLQPLDEWGNPIPVKHSGSYQVAYPIQGGGTAWGTNRVSSAHMTVQETNREVVEAQTKDADWLRRHIMAALLDKSSWTFKDKIGPNGSKGLGDITIQPLANGDSVVYLRTGGEMATDNHYLGQADAIDDSHNPFPTIYDELMEHPSNSGPVVVYVATTLTTSIEALANFVPVTDPDLRIGADSDELVGSLALGFGDEVLGKVDKCWIVEWKALPDDYMIAHAQG
;
A
#
# COMPACT_ATOMS: atom_id res chain seq x y z
N MET A 1 -6.84 -6.78 10.57
CA MET A 1 -7.44 -5.85 11.55
C MET A 1 -8.68 -6.47 12.18
N THR A 2 -8.68 -6.68 13.49
CA THR A 2 -9.91 -7.03 14.23
C THR A 2 -10.81 -5.81 14.33
N THR A 3 -12.01 -5.87 13.73
CA THR A 3 -12.99 -4.79 13.85
C THR A 3 -13.39 -4.63 15.31
N PRO A 4 -13.20 -3.44 15.93
CA PRO A 4 -13.58 -3.24 17.30
C PRO A 4 -15.11 -3.32 17.44
N THR A 5 -15.60 -4.07 18.42
CA THR A 5 -17.04 -4.17 18.71
C THR A 5 -17.60 -2.89 19.32
N ILE A 6 -16.73 -2.02 19.84
CA ILE A 6 -17.06 -0.73 20.46
C ILE A 6 -16.17 0.34 19.85
N ALA A 7 -16.76 1.40 19.32
CA ALA A 7 -16.04 2.54 18.79
C ALA A 7 -15.35 3.33 19.90
N TYR A 8 -14.21 3.95 19.60
CA TYR A 8 -13.32 4.58 20.60
C TYR A 8 -14.04 5.56 21.54
N GLY A 9 -14.83 6.50 21.03
CA GLY A 9 -15.55 7.47 21.85
C GLY A 9 -16.73 6.88 22.64
N PHE A 10 -17.12 5.63 22.38
CA PHE A 10 -18.14 4.91 23.13
C PHE A 10 -17.57 4.10 24.30
N ILE A 11 -16.25 4.03 24.43
CA ILE A 11 -15.58 3.45 25.60
C ILE A 11 -15.97 4.28 26.84
N GLY A 12 -16.46 3.61 27.89
CA GLY A 12 -17.03 4.25 29.08
C GLY A 12 -18.52 4.60 28.97
N LEU A 13 -19.17 4.39 27.82
CA LEU A 13 -20.63 4.54 27.63
C LEU A 13 -21.37 3.21 27.63
N GLU A 14 -20.71 2.09 27.87
CA GLU A 14 -21.26 0.73 27.78
C GLU A 14 -22.44 0.53 28.73
N HIS A 15 -22.36 1.13 29.92
CA HIS A 15 -23.44 1.12 30.91
C HIS A 15 -24.73 1.84 30.43
N LEU A 16 -24.65 2.63 29.35
CA LEU A 16 -25.78 3.33 28.73
C LEU A 16 -26.26 2.67 27.44
N PHE A 17 -25.70 1.54 27.03
CA PHE A 17 -26.01 0.91 25.73
C PHE A 17 -27.49 0.56 25.55
N SER A 18 -28.16 0.08 26.60
CA SER A 18 -29.61 -0.19 26.57
C SER A 18 -30.49 1.06 26.66
N THR A 19 -29.89 2.23 26.90
CA THR A 19 -30.60 3.50 27.08
C THR A 19 -30.81 4.17 25.73
N ARG A 20 -31.96 4.85 25.56
CA ARG A 20 -32.22 5.64 24.34
C ARG A 20 -31.29 6.84 24.29
N VAL A 21 -30.83 7.21 23.09
CA VAL A 21 -29.96 8.38 22.88
C VAL A 21 -30.57 9.65 23.47
N GLN A 22 -31.88 9.84 23.32
CA GLN A 22 -32.61 10.98 23.90
C GLN A 22 -32.54 11.05 25.42
N GLN A 23 -32.45 9.89 26.10
CA GLN A 23 -32.36 9.78 27.55
C GLN A 23 -30.92 9.86 28.05
N ALA A 24 -29.97 9.28 27.29
CA ALA A 24 -28.54 9.31 27.59
C ALA A 24 -27.91 10.71 27.36
N GLY A 25 -28.58 11.55 26.56
CA GLY A 25 -28.13 12.89 26.20
C GLY A 25 -27.55 12.91 24.78
N PRO A 26 -28.28 13.47 23.78
CA PRO A 26 -27.82 13.47 22.39
C PRO A 26 -26.46 14.13 22.18
N ALA A 27 -26.15 15.20 22.92
CA ALA A 27 -24.86 15.88 22.84
C ALA A 27 -23.69 14.95 23.23
N ARG A 28 -23.87 14.13 24.27
CA ARG A 28 -22.85 13.17 24.73
C ARG A 28 -22.56 12.12 23.67
N VAL A 29 -23.61 11.60 23.04
CA VAL A 29 -23.48 10.61 21.96
C VAL A 29 -22.83 11.24 20.72
N PHE A 30 -23.15 12.50 20.40
CA PHE A 30 -22.51 13.20 19.28
C PHE A 30 -21.01 13.43 19.52
N THR A 31 -20.62 13.80 20.74
CA THR A 31 -19.19 13.89 21.12
C THR A 31 -18.49 12.54 20.96
N ALA A 32 -19.10 11.44 21.43
CA ALA A 32 -18.55 10.10 21.26
C ALA A 32 -18.38 9.70 19.78
N ILE A 33 -19.32 10.07 18.91
CA ILE A 33 -19.19 9.87 17.46
C ILE A 33 -17.98 10.64 16.91
N GLN A 34 -17.84 11.92 17.27
CA GLN A 34 -16.74 12.76 16.79
C GLN A 34 -15.37 12.23 17.25
N GLU A 35 -15.24 11.88 18.53
CA GLU A 35 -14.01 11.30 19.08
C GLU A 35 -13.65 9.98 18.39
N SER A 36 -14.65 9.17 18.06
CA SER A 36 -14.45 7.93 17.30
C SER A 36 -13.95 8.21 15.87
N ALA A 37 -14.53 9.22 15.20
CA ALA A 37 -14.11 9.61 13.86
C ALA A 37 -12.68 10.20 13.83
N ASP A 38 -12.34 11.02 14.82
CA ASP A 38 -11.01 11.63 14.94
C ASP A 38 -9.93 10.57 15.19
N GLU A 39 -10.20 9.59 16.05
CA GLU A 39 -9.27 8.49 16.30
C GLU A 39 -9.12 7.56 15.09
N HIS A 40 -10.23 7.23 14.41
CA HIS A 40 -10.20 6.47 13.17
C HIS A 40 -9.32 7.15 12.11
N ASN A 41 -9.53 8.46 11.91
CA ASN A 41 -8.71 9.25 10.99
C ASN A 41 -7.23 9.25 11.40
N ARG A 42 -6.91 9.35 12.71
CA ARG A 42 -5.54 9.30 13.20
C ARG A 42 -4.87 7.96 12.88
N VAL A 43 -5.55 6.85 13.15
CA VAL A 43 -5.04 5.49 12.90
C VAL A 43 -4.86 5.24 11.42
N VAL A 44 -5.87 5.55 10.61
CA VAL A 44 -5.79 5.44 9.15
C VAL A 44 -4.62 6.25 8.61
N ASN A 45 -4.45 7.50 9.03
CA ASN A 45 -3.36 8.34 8.54
C ASN A 45 -1.98 7.80 8.90
N ALA A 46 -1.83 7.21 10.09
CA ALA A 46 -0.58 6.58 10.49
C ALA A 46 -0.26 5.35 9.63
N LEU A 47 -1.26 4.54 9.32
CA LEU A 47 -1.09 3.35 8.45
C LEU A 47 -0.74 3.75 7.01
N MET A 48 -1.47 4.73 6.47
CA MET A 48 -1.30 5.21 5.10
C MET A 48 0.07 5.84 4.84
N ALA A 49 0.73 6.38 5.86
CA ALA A 49 2.03 7.03 5.71
C ALA A 49 3.13 6.09 5.18
N SER A 50 2.95 4.77 5.27
CA SER A 50 3.91 3.78 4.76
C SER A 50 3.79 3.52 3.26
N LEU A 51 2.60 3.75 2.67
CA LEU A 51 2.28 3.39 1.28
C LEU A 51 1.93 4.60 0.41
N VAL A 52 1.51 5.70 1.02
CA VAL A 52 0.92 6.83 0.30
C VAL A 52 1.50 8.15 0.78
N GLN A 53 1.87 8.99 -0.17
CA GLN A 53 2.19 10.39 0.05
C GLN A 53 0.99 11.27 -0.31
N ARG A 54 0.70 12.28 0.53
CA ARG A 54 -0.34 13.26 0.23
C ARG A 54 0.18 14.31 -0.74
N THR A 55 -0.61 14.59 -1.77
CA THR A 55 -0.34 15.66 -2.74
C THR A 55 -1.60 16.49 -2.99
N THR A 56 -1.39 17.75 -3.39
CA THR A 56 -2.45 18.63 -3.91
C THR A 56 -2.33 18.82 -5.42
N ILE A 57 -1.29 18.22 -6.02
CA ILE A 57 -1.00 18.29 -7.45
C ILE A 57 -1.87 17.23 -8.16
N PRO A 58 -2.69 17.60 -9.15
CA PRO A 58 -3.53 16.64 -9.87
C PRO A 58 -2.76 15.75 -10.86
N GLN A 59 -1.65 16.26 -11.40
CA GLN A 59 -0.77 15.55 -12.33
C GLN A 59 0.63 16.15 -12.27
N GLU A 60 1.66 15.29 -12.29
CA GLU A 60 3.06 15.68 -12.35
C GLU A 60 3.84 14.90 -13.39
N GLN A 61 4.98 15.47 -13.80
CA GLN A 61 5.92 14.84 -14.72
C GLN A 61 7.22 14.57 -13.98
N PHE A 62 7.67 13.32 -14.05
CA PHE A 62 8.95 12.90 -13.51
C PHE A 62 9.98 12.84 -14.64
N GLU A 63 11.10 13.53 -14.46
CA GLU A 63 12.26 13.38 -15.33
C GLU A 63 13.09 12.20 -14.84
N LEU A 64 13.42 11.28 -15.76
CA LEU A 64 14.23 10.11 -15.44
C LEU A 64 15.72 10.46 -15.48
N PRO A 65 16.59 9.81 -14.70
CA PRO A 65 18.02 9.93 -14.88
C PRO A 65 18.41 9.58 -16.32
N ALA A 66 19.11 10.49 -17.01
CA ALA A 66 19.54 10.24 -18.37
C ALA A 66 20.69 9.22 -18.39
N GLY A 67 20.60 8.25 -19.29
CA GLY A 67 21.72 7.40 -19.67
C GLY A 67 22.62 8.09 -20.71
N GLY A 68 23.75 7.45 -21.00
CA GLY A 68 24.67 7.88 -22.06
C GLY A 68 26.14 7.72 -21.68
N THR A 69 27.01 7.78 -22.69
CA THR A 69 28.46 7.78 -22.52
C THR A 69 29.04 9.15 -22.82
N LEU A 70 30.20 9.46 -22.25
CA LEU A 70 30.97 10.64 -22.62
C LEU A 70 31.28 10.61 -24.12
N GLN A 71 31.18 11.77 -24.75
CA GLN A 71 31.58 11.95 -26.14
C GLN A 71 33.10 11.97 -26.24
N PRO A 72 33.70 11.34 -27.27
CA PRO A 72 35.11 11.52 -27.55
C PRO A 72 35.36 13.01 -27.86
N LEU A 73 36.32 13.61 -27.16
CA LEU A 73 36.70 15.00 -27.37
C LEU A 73 37.83 15.07 -28.42
N ASP A 74 37.78 16.10 -29.25
CA ASP A 74 38.88 16.46 -30.13
C ASP A 74 39.92 17.33 -29.39
N GLU A 75 40.96 17.77 -30.11
CA GLU A 75 42.05 18.59 -29.57
C GLU A 75 41.57 19.96 -29.02
N TRP A 76 40.34 20.38 -29.32
CA TRP A 76 39.74 21.64 -28.89
C TRP A 76 38.77 21.47 -27.71
N GLY A 77 38.47 20.23 -27.34
CA GLY A 77 37.84 19.88 -26.06
C GLY A 77 36.35 20.23 -25.93
N ASN A 78 35.66 20.60 -27.01
CA ASN A 78 34.27 21.04 -26.95
C ASN A 78 33.30 19.91 -27.35
N PRO A 79 32.51 19.36 -26.40
CA PRO A 79 31.48 18.37 -26.72
C PRO A 79 30.24 19.00 -27.36
N ILE A 80 29.46 18.20 -28.08
CA ILE A 80 28.16 18.62 -28.61
C ILE A 80 27.14 18.66 -27.45
N PRO A 81 26.34 19.73 -27.30
CA PRO A 81 25.28 19.76 -26.30
C PRO A 81 24.28 18.61 -26.50
N VAL A 82 24.05 17.83 -25.44
CA VAL A 82 23.05 16.76 -25.42
C VAL A 82 21.82 17.21 -24.65
N LYS A 83 20.64 16.76 -25.11
CA LYS A 83 19.39 16.97 -24.38
C LYS A 83 19.13 15.77 -23.49
N HIS A 84 18.69 16.05 -22.27
CA HIS A 84 18.20 15.04 -21.33
C HIS A 84 17.01 14.28 -21.93
N SER A 85 17.05 12.94 -21.89
CA SER A 85 15.98 12.08 -22.41
C SER A 85 15.34 11.24 -21.31
N GLY A 86 14.03 11.04 -21.41
CA GLY A 86 13.25 10.20 -20.49
C GLY A 86 12.39 11.02 -19.52
N SER A 87 11.08 10.83 -19.62
CA SER A 87 10.13 11.35 -18.64
C SER A 87 8.82 10.58 -18.71
N TYR A 88 8.09 10.51 -17.61
CA TYR A 88 6.73 9.98 -17.58
C TYR A 88 5.81 10.90 -16.76
N GLN A 89 4.51 10.78 -16.98
CA GLN A 89 3.51 11.57 -16.27
C GLN A 89 2.65 10.66 -15.40
N VAL A 90 2.40 11.12 -14.18
CA VAL A 90 1.52 10.44 -13.21
C VAL A 90 0.42 11.40 -12.80
N ALA A 91 -0.81 10.90 -12.73
CA ALA A 91 -1.98 11.66 -12.34
C ALA A 91 -2.62 11.06 -11.08
N TYR A 92 -3.19 11.92 -10.24
CA TYR A 92 -3.70 11.59 -8.91
C TYR A 92 -5.17 11.98 -8.77
N PRO A 93 -6.11 11.15 -9.25
CA PRO A 93 -7.52 11.48 -9.18
C PRO A 93 -8.02 11.38 -7.74
N ILE A 94 -8.81 12.37 -7.30
CA ILE A 94 -9.49 12.30 -6.01
C ILE A 94 -10.74 11.44 -6.15
N GLN A 95 -10.79 10.35 -5.39
CA GLN A 95 -11.97 9.47 -5.31
C GLN A 95 -12.54 9.54 -3.89
N GLY A 96 -13.79 9.99 -3.79
CA GLY A 96 -14.51 10.12 -2.53
C GLY A 96 -15.43 8.92 -2.29
N GLY A 97 -15.29 8.29 -1.13
CA GLY A 97 -16.27 7.35 -0.59
C GLY A 97 -17.26 8.06 0.34
N GLY A 98 -18.49 7.57 0.43
CA GLY A 98 -19.49 8.11 1.35
C GLY A 98 -20.44 7.02 1.82
N THR A 99 -20.73 7.01 3.12
CA THR A 99 -21.79 6.22 3.72
C THR A 99 -22.61 7.10 4.64
N ALA A 100 -23.89 6.80 4.77
CA ALA A 100 -24.79 7.54 5.65
C ALA A 100 -25.79 6.58 6.28
N TRP A 101 -26.09 6.78 7.56
CA TRP A 101 -27.25 6.20 8.20
C TRP A 101 -28.31 7.30 8.39
N GLY A 102 -29.54 7.01 8.00
CA GLY A 102 -30.66 7.95 8.08
C GLY A 102 -31.54 7.63 9.29
N THR A 103 -32.00 8.67 9.99
CA THR A 103 -33.07 8.53 10.99
C THR A 103 -34.21 9.48 10.65
N ASN A 104 -35.45 9.02 10.86
CA ASN A 104 -36.62 9.87 10.97
C ASN A 104 -36.92 10.17 12.45
N ARG A 105 -37.86 11.09 12.71
CA ARG A 105 -38.27 11.51 14.07
C ARG A 105 -38.58 10.34 15.03
N VAL A 106 -39.19 9.27 14.52
CA VAL A 106 -39.58 8.12 15.35
C VAL A 106 -38.35 7.26 15.62
N SER A 107 -37.59 6.87 14.59
CA SER A 107 -36.36 6.09 14.75
C SER A 107 -35.32 6.80 15.62
N SER A 108 -35.15 8.12 15.50
CA SER A 108 -34.22 8.88 16.33
C SER A 108 -34.65 9.00 17.80
N ALA A 109 -35.95 8.89 18.08
CA ALA A 109 -36.47 8.86 19.45
C ALA A 109 -36.31 7.48 20.11
N HIS A 110 -36.24 6.42 19.31
CA HIS A 110 -36.14 5.03 19.78
C HIS A 110 -34.72 4.45 19.71
N MET A 111 -33.83 5.06 18.94
CA MET A 111 -32.45 4.62 18.79
C MET A 111 -31.74 4.60 20.15
N THR A 112 -31.12 3.47 20.44
CA THR A 112 -30.30 3.21 21.63
C THR A 112 -28.86 3.64 21.38
N VAL A 113 -28.11 3.89 22.45
CA VAL A 113 -26.67 4.20 22.36
C VAL A 113 -25.92 3.03 21.71
N GLN A 114 -26.35 1.78 21.97
CA GLN A 114 -25.77 0.60 21.35
C GLN A 114 -25.96 0.56 19.84
N GLU A 115 -27.15 0.92 19.35
CA GLU A 115 -27.43 1.01 17.91
C GLU A 115 -26.54 2.07 17.27
N THR A 116 -26.42 3.25 17.88
CA THR A 116 -25.52 4.28 17.37
C THR A 116 -24.06 3.83 17.33
N ASN A 117 -23.57 3.13 18.37
CA ASN A 117 -22.22 2.55 18.35
C ASN A 117 -22.03 1.59 17.16
N ARG A 118 -23.01 0.72 16.89
CA ARG A 118 -22.91 -0.22 15.76
C ARG A 118 -22.83 0.50 14.42
N GLU A 119 -23.64 1.54 14.22
CA GLU A 119 -23.63 2.33 12.98
C GLU A 119 -22.27 3.04 12.78
N VAL A 120 -21.65 3.55 13.85
CA VAL A 120 -20.31 4.16 13.81
C VAL A 120 -19.25 3.13 13.43
N VAL A 121 -19.25 1.96 14.08
CA VAL A 121 -18.32 0.86 13.78
C VAL A 121 -18.50 0.39 12.33
N GLU A 122 -19.73 0.29 11.84
CA GLU A 122 -20.03 -0.08 10.46
C GLU A 122 -19.47 0.96 9.47
N ALA A 123 -19.68 2.26 9.75
CA ALA A 123 -19.16 3.33 8.90
C ALA A 123 -17.62 3.32 8.84
N GLN A 124 -16.96 3.15 9.98
CA GLN A 124 -15.49 3.04 10.06
C GLN A 124 -14.96 1.81 9.32
N THR A 125 -15.67 0.68 9.41
CA THR A 125 -15.31 -0.56 8.70
C THR A 125 -15.41 -0.37 7.19
N LYS A 126 -16.48 0.28 6.70
CA LYS A 126 -16.67 0.59 5.27
C LYS A 126 -15.61 1.55 4.76
N ASP A 127 -15.23 2.55 5.56
CA ASP A 127 -14.16 3.48 5.21
C ASP A 127 -12.79 2.78 5.11
N ALA A 128 -12.43 1.95 6.09
CA ALA A 128 -11.20 1.17 6.04
C ALA A 128 -11.15 0.23 4.82
N ASP A 129 -12.26 -0.44 4.51
CA ASP A 129 -12.38 -1.30 3.34
C ASP A 129 -12.32 -0.51 2.02
N TRP A 130 -12.93 0.68 1.98
CA TRP A 130 -12.81 1.60 0.84
C TRP A 130 -11.35 1.95 0.58
N LEU A 131 -10.63 2.44 1.60
CA LEU A 131 -9.22 2.81 1.48
C LEU A 131 -8.36 1.62 1.05
N ARG A 132 -8.55 0.46 1.70
CA ARG A 132 -7.85 -0.77 1.33
C ARG A 132 -8.04 -1.11 -0.15
N ARG A 133 -9.27 -1.12 -0.65
CA ARG A 133 -9.54 -1.43 -2.06
C ARG A 133 -8.84 -0.46 -3.01
N HIS A 134 -8.77 0.83 -2.66
CA HIS A 134 -8.15 1.84 -3.51
C HIS A 134 -6.63 1.71 -3.53
N ILE A 135 -6.01 1.40 -2.40
CA ILE A 135 -4.58 1.09 -2.32
C ILE A 135 -4.28 -0.14 -3.18
N MET A 136 -5.04 -1.22 -2.99
CA MET A 136 -4.84 -2.46 -3.75
C MET A 136 -5.06 -2.23 -5.25
N ALA A 137 -6.07 -1.46 -5.64
CA ALA A 137 -6.29 -1.10 -7.04
C ALA A 137 -5.11 -0.30 -7.62
N ALA A 138 -4.55 0.63 -6.86
CA ALA A 138 -3.40 1.42 -7.30
C ALA A 138 -2.12 0.57 -7.47
N LEU A 139 -1.97 -0.50 -6.69
CA LEU A 139 -0.79 -1.38 -6.73
C LEU A 139 -0.93 -2.57 -7.68
N LEU A 140 -2.14 -3.12 -7.84
CA LEU A 140 -2.37 -4.40 -8.52
C LEU A 140 -3.03 -4.25 -9.91
N ASP A 141 -3.63 -3.11 -10.23
CA ASP A 141 -4.17 -2.89 -11.58
C ASP A 141 -3.04 -2.58 -12.56
N LYS A 142 -2.85 -3.46 -13.53
CA LYS A 142 -1.76 -3.41 -14.51
C LYS A 142 -2.09 -2.59 -15.76
N SER A 143 -3.31 -2.06 -15.87
CA SER A 143 -3.78 -1.35 -17.06
C SER A 143 -3.98 0.13 -16.77
N SER A 144 -3.57 0.99 -17.71
CA SER A 144 -3.88 2.41 -17.62
C SER A 144 -5.36 2.67 -17.89
N TRP A 145 -5.90 3.72 -17.27
CA TRP A 145 -7.28 4.14 -17.46
C TRP A 145 -7.40 5.67 -17.49
N THR A 146 -8.48 6.17 -18.11
CA THR A 146 -8.69 7.60 -18.27
C THR A 146 -9.68 8.13 -17.24
N PHE A 147 -9.24 9.10 -16.43
CA PHE A 147 -10.11 9.88 -15.56
C PHE A 147 -10.54 11.17 -16.26
N LYS A 148 -11.84 11.48 -16.17
CA LYS A 148 -12.40 12.70 -16.77
C LYS A 148 -12.48 13.81 -15.74
N ASP A 149 -11.43 14.61 -15.63
CA ASP A 149 -11.37 15.76 -14.74
C ASP A 149 -12.13 16.96 -15.32
N LYS A 150 -13.38 17.13 -14.87
CA LYS A 150 -14.26 18.19 -15.32
C LYS A 150 -14.23 19.44 -14.44
N ILE A 151 -13.80 19.32 -13.18
CA ILE A 151 -13.96 20.37 -12.16
C ILE A 151 -12.63 20.56 -11.44
N GLY A 152 -12.01 21.71 -11.66
CA GLY A 152 -10.81 22.15 -10.96
C GLY A 152 -11.12 22.91 -9.66
N PRO A 153 -10.08 23.35 -8.96
CA PRO A 153 -10.20 24.12 -7.71
C PRO A 153 -11.10 25.34 -7.87
N ASN A 154 -11.90 25.64 -6.84
CA ASN A 154 -12.81 26.80 -6.79
C ASN A 154 -13.81 26.88 -7.96
N GLY A 155 -14.20 25.74 -8.55
CA GLY A 155 -15.14 25.69 -9.66
C GLY A 155 -14.53 26.06 -11.02
N SER A 156 -13.20 26.09 -11.13
CA SER A 156 -12.51 26.19 -12.42
C SER A 156 -12.74 24.94 -13.28
N LYS A 157 -12.37 24.99 -14.57
CA LYS A 157 -12.38 23.80 -15.42
C LYS A 157 -11.22 22.89 -15.02
N GLY A 158 -11.51 21.58 -14.92
CA GLY A 158 -10.49 20.56 -14.70
C GLY A 158 -9.54 20.41 -15.88
N LEU A 159 -8.55 19.53 -15.74
CA LEU A 159 -7.52 19.25 -16.75
C LEU A 159 -8.05 18.51 -17.99
N GLY A 160 -9.32 18.08 -17.98
CA GLY A 160 -9.90 17.28 -19.05
C GLY A 160 -9.64 15.79 -18.83
N ASP A 161 -9.39 15.06 -19.92
CA ASP A 161 -9.11 13.64 -19.85
C ASP A 161 -7.65 13.41 -19.43
N ILE A 162 -7.44 12.89 -18.23
CA ILE A 162 -6.11 12.57 -17.68
C ILE A 162 -5.93 11.05 -17.63
N THR A 163 -4.72 10.58 -17.96
CA THR A 163 -4.40 9.14 -17.93
C THR A 163 -3.78 8.79 -16.60
N ILE A 164 -4.34 7.78 -15.94
CA ILE A 164 -3.80 7.21 -14.71
C ILE A 164 -2.94 6.02 -15.11
N GLN A 165 -1.68 6.05 -14.69
CA GLN A 165 -0.71 5.03 -15.01
C GLN A 165 -0.58 4.01 -13.86
N PRO A 166 -0.49 2.72 -14.17
CA PRO A 166 -0.09 1.70 -13.20
C PRO A 166 1.43 1.75 -12.95
N LEU A 167 1.96 0.81 -12.17
CA LEU A 167 3.39 0.50 -12.19
C LEU A 167 3.84 0.12 -13.62
N ALA A 168 5.15 0.27 -13.91
CA ALA A 168 5.68 0.02 -15.25
C ALA A 168 5.33 -1.41 -15.71
N ASN A 169 4.78 -1.54 -16.91
CA ASN A 169 4.23 -2.81 -17.39
C ASN A 169 4.37 -2.98 -18.90
N GLY A 170 5.62 -3.08 -19.37
CA GLY A 170 5.91 -3.22 -20.80
C GLY A 170 5.43 -2.03 -21.63
N ASP A 171 5.39 -0.84 -21.02
CA ASP A 171 5.07 0.40 -21.73
C ASP A 171 6.29 0.93 -22.51
N SER A 172 6.14 2.10 -23.13
CA SER A 172 7.23 2.72 -23.91
C SER A 172 8.22 3.53 -23.07
N VAL A 173 8.06 3.59 -21.75
CA VAL A 173 8.96 4.34 -20.87
C VAL A 173 10.20 3.48 -20.63
N VAL A 174 11.37 4.12 -20.74
CA VAL A 174 12.66 3.46 -20.54
C VAL A 174 13.34 3.96 -19.28
N TYR A 175 13.79 3.03 -18.44
CA TYR A 175 14.39 3.30 -17.14
C TYR A 175 15.88 2.98 -17.17
N LEU A 176 16.66 3.70 -16.36
CA LEU A 176 18.09 3.42 -16.21
C LEU A 176 18.28 2.15 -15.37
N ARG A 177 19.13 1.24 -15.85
CA ARG A 177 19.52 0.01 -15.16
C ARG A 177 20.94 0.09 -14.65
N THR A 178 21.20 -0.51 -13.51
CA THR A 178 22.53 -0.61 -12.90
C THR A 178 23.45 -1.40 -13.80
N GLY A 179 24.49 -0.75 -14.34
CA GLY A 179 25.48 -1.40 -15.20
C GLY A 179 24.98 -1.77 -16.60
N GLY A 180 23.81 -1.29 -17.02
CA GLY A 180 23.18 -1.61 -18.31
C GLY A 180 22.70 -0.39 -19.08
N GLU A 181 22.20 -0.64 -20.29
CA GLU A 181 21.51 0.36 -21.12
C GLU A 181 20.10 0.62 -20.59
N MET A 182 19.54 1.79 -20.94
CA MET A 182 18.15 2.10 -20.60
C MET A 182 17.19 1.12 -21.30
N ALA A 183 16.20 0.60 -20.59
CA ALA A 183 15.25 -0.39 -21.11
C ALA A 183 13.84 -0.20 -20.55
N THR A 184 12.85 -0.75 -21.27
CA THR A 184 11.48 -0.88 -20.77
C THR A 184 11.41 -1.92 -19.66
N ASP A 185 10.41 -1.79 -18.80
CA ASP A 185 10.35 -2.53 -17.55
C ASP A 185 8.98 -3.18 -17.33
N ASN A 186 8.92 -4.25 -16.54
CA ASN A 186 7.68 -4.94 -16.19
C ASN A 186 7.63 -5.34 -14.71
N HIS A 187 6.86 -4.59 -13.94
CA HIS A 187 6.68 -4.79 -12.50
C HIS A 187 5.54 -5.77 -12.16
N TYR A 188 4.81 -6.28 -13.15
CA TYR A 188 3.78 -7.28 -12.94
C TYR A 188 4.27 -8.65 -13.40
N LEU A 189 4.95 -9.33 -12.48
CA LEU A 189 5.46 -10.68 -12.68
C LEU A 189 4.42 -11.71 -12.23
N GLY A 190 4.27 -12.78 -13.01
CA GLY A 190 3.38 -13.90 -12.67
C GLY A 190 3.95 -15.21 -13.19
N GLN A 191 3.72 -16.27 -12.43
CA GLN A 191 4.03 -17.65 -12.82
C GLN A 191 2.77 -18.50 -12.79
N ALA A 192 2.72 -19.52 -13.65
CA ALA A 192 1.58 -20.44 -13.70
C ALA A 192 1.71 -21.56 -12.65
N ASP A 193 2.95 -21.94 -12.34
CA ASP A 193 3.26 -23.05 -11.45
C ASP A 193 3.22 -22.60 -9.98
N ALA A 194 2.85 -23.53 -9.10
CA ALA A 194 2.88 -23.30 -7.67
C ALA A 194 4.31 -23.03 -7.18
N ILE A 195 4.44 -22.29 -6.09
CA ILE A 195 5.75 -22.02 -5.48
C ILE A 195 6.31 -23.33 -4.93
N ASP A 196 7.45 -23.75 -5.46
CA ASP A 196 8.27 -24.87 -5.01
C ASP A 196 9.76 -24.58 -5.30
N ASP A 197 10.66 -25.49 -4.92
CA ASP A 197 12.10 -25.30 -5.12
C ASP A 197 12.51 -25.14 -6.60
N SER A 198 11.72 -25.64 -7.55
CA SER A 198 11.95 -25.50 -9.00
C SER A 198 11.30 -24.24 -9.59
N HIS A 199 10.30 -23.68 -8.91
CA HIS A 199 9.53 -22.50 -9.33
C HIS A 199 9.53 -21.43 -8.24
N ASN A 200 10.71 -21.13 -7.70
CA ASN A 200 10.91 -20.14 -6.66
C ASN A 200 11.00 -18.71 -7.27
N PRO A 201 10.06 -17.80 -6.96
CA PRO A 201 10.03 -16.46 -7.56
C PRO A 201 11.00 -15.46 -6.90
N PHE A 202 11.52 -15.73 -5.70
CA PHE A 202 12.25 -14.75 -4.90
C PHE A 202 13.58 -14.29 -5.51
N PRO A 203 14.39 -15.15 -6.17
CA PRO A 203 15.57 -14.70 -6.89
C PRO A 203 15.25 -13.67 -7.97
N THR A 204 14.21 -13.93 -8.78
CA THR A 204 13.77 -13.00 -9.83
C THR A 204 13.25 -11.69 -9.25
N ILE A 205 12.47 -11.74 -8.17
CA ILE A 205 12.00 -10.53 -7.47
C ILE A 205 13.18 -9.68 -6.98
N TYR A 206 14.20 -10.31 -6.39
CA TYR A 206 15.37 -9.59 -5.89
C TYR A 206 16.15 -8.93 -7.03
N ASP A 207 16.44 -9.70 -8.09
CA ASP A 207 17.25 -9.21 -9.22
C ASP A 207 16.53 -8.08 -9.96
N GLU A 208 15.21 -8.17 -10.17
CA GLU A 208 14.40 -7.12 -10.79
C GLU A 208 14.43 -5.83 -9.94
N LEU A 209 14.21 -5.92 -8.63
CA LEU A 209 14.24 -4.73 -7.78
C LEU A 209 15.63 -4.10 -7.70
N MET A 210 16.69 -4.91 -7.68
CA MET A 210 18.07 -4.43 -7.55
C MET A 210 18.68 -3.99 -8.88
N GLU A 211 17.99 -4.18 -10.00
CA GLU A 211 18.42 -3.63 -11.29
C GLU A 211 18.32 -2.10 -11.32
N HIS A 212 17.43 -1.51 -10.53
CA HIS A 212 17.23 -0.06 -10.50
C HIS A 212 18.23 0.65 -9.58
N PRO A 213 19.01 1.63 -10.09
CA PRO A 213 20.04 2.32 -9.30
C PRO A 213 19.52 3.09 -8.08
N SER A 214 18.23 3.43 -8.08
CA SER A 214 17.58 4.12 -6.96
C SER A 214 17.25 3.20 -5.79
N ASN A 215 17.17 1.89 -6.02
CA ASN A 215 16.78 0.94 -5.02
C ASN A 215 18.00 0.50 -4.21
N SER A 216 17.87 0.50 -2.90
CA SER A 216 18.91 0.00 -2.01
C SER A 216 18.32 -0.67 -0.76
N GLY A 217 19.19 -1.20 0.09
CA GLY A 217 18.77 -1.80 1.35
C GLY A 217 18.07 -3.16 1.20
N PRO A 218 17.35 -3.61 2.24
CA PRO A 218 16.69 -4.90 2.24
C PRO A 218 15.45 -4.91 1.33
N VAL A 219 15.26 -6.02 0.61
CA VAL A 219 14.03 -6.30 -0.13
C VAL A 219 13.02 -6.94 0.82
N VAL A 220 11.81 -6.40 0.82
CA VAL A 220 10.67 -6.90 1.60
C VAL A 220 9.58 -7.34 0.64
N VAL A 221 9.04 -8.53 0.87
CA VAL A 221 7.96 -9.11 0.09
C VAL A 221 6.79 -9.40 1.03
N TYR A 222 5.71 -8.66 0.81
CA TYR A 222 4.42 -8.90 1.44
C TYR A 222 3.68 -9.99 0.68
N VAL A 223 3.24 -11.03 1.38
CA VAL A 223 2.65 -12.22 0.77
C VAL A 223 1.26 -12.49 1.33
N ALA A 224 0.38 -13.00 0.49
CA ALA A 224 -0.94 -13.43 0.90
C ALA A 224 -0.84 -14.68 1.80
N THR A 225 -1.78 -14.82 2.74
CA THR A 225 -1.83 -15.96 3.67
C THR A 225 -1.87 -17.30 2.93
N THR A 226 -2.44 -17.38 1.72
CA THR A 226 -2.50 -18.61 0.93
C THR A 226 -1.14 -19.13 0.47
N LEU A 227 -0.14 -18.25 0.38
CA LEU A 227 1.20 -18.57 -0.12
C LEU A 227 2.19 -18.95 0.98
N THR A 228 1.90 -18.63 2.25
CA THR A 228 2.86 -18.76 3.36
C THR A 228 3.38 -20.18 3.52
N THR A 229 2.49 -21.18 3.50
CA THR A 229 2.87 -22.60 3.62
C THR A 229 3.83 -23.05 2.51
N SER A 230 3.60 -22.61 1.27
CA SER A 230 4.47 -22.98 0.15
C SER A 230 5.84 -22.29 0.24
N ILE A 231 5.87 -21.05 0.72
CA ILE A 231 7.10 -20.28 0.90
C ILE A 231 7.94 -20.84 2.06
N GLU A 232 7.32 -21.17 3.19
CA GLU A 232 7.97 -21.78 4.34
C GLU A 232 8.51 -23.19 4.03
N ALA A 233 7.94 -23.86 3.03
CA ALA A 233 8.40 -25.18 2.58
C ALA A 233 9.62 -25.12 1.64
N LEU A 234 10.04 -23.93 1.18
CA LEU A 234 11.23 -23.79 0.32
C LEU A 234 12.49 -24.18 1.08
N ALA A 235 13.39 -24.90 0.40
CA ALA A 235 14.63 -25.39 1.01
C ALA A 235 15.55 -24.28 1.54
N ASN A 236 15.49 -23.09 0.93
CA ASN A 236 16.30 -21.92 1.29
C ASN A 236 15.59 -20.99 2.29
N PHE A 237 14.39 -21.33 2.75
CA PHE A 237 13.66 -20.49 3.70
C PHE A 237 14.28 -20.61 5.09
N VAL A 238 14.58 -19.46 5.69
CA VAL A 238 15.06 -19.35 7.06
C VAL A 238 13.99 -18.61 7.88
N PRO A 239 13.35 -19.26 8.86
CA PRO A 239 12.32 -18.64 9.69
C PRO A 239 12.92 -17.59 10.64
N VAL A 240 12.10 -16.63 11.06
CA VAL A 240 12.42 -15.78 12.21
C VAL A 240 12.55 -16.67 13.45
N THR A 241 13.57 -16.39 14.27
CA THR A 241 13.81 -17.13 15.50
C THR A 241 12.66 -16.94 16.48
N ASP A 242 12.07 -18.05 16.93
CA ASP A 242 11.09 -18.05 18.01
C ASP A 242 11.82 -17.82 19.36
N PRO A 243 11.48 -16.76 20.12
CA PRO A 243 12.12 -16.47 21.41
C PRO A 243 11.91 -17.56 22.47
N ASP A 244 10.89 -18.41 22.32
CA ASP A 244 10.62 -19.55 23.22
C ASP A 244 11.44 -20.80 22.85
N LEU A 245 12.11 -20.80 21.69
CA LEU A 245 12.92 -21.90 21.20
C LEU A 245 14.40 -21.54 21.18
N ARG A 246 15.24 -22.47 21.64
CA ARG A 246 16.68 -22.41 21.40
C ARG A 246 17.01 -23.28 20.20
N ILE A 247 17.29 -22.65 19.06
CA ILE A 247 17.71 -23.35 17.85
C ILE A 247 19.04 -24.09 18.09
N GLY A 248 19.19 -25.25 17.46
CA GLY A 248 20.39 -26.09 17.57
C GLY A 248 21.62 -25.45 16.92
N ALA A 249 22.82 -25.86 17.34
CA ALA A 249 24.09 -25.24 16.90
C ALA A 249 24.42 -25.41 15.39
N ASP A 250 23.71 -26.29 14.69
CA ASP A 250 23.96 -26.66 13.28
C ASP A 250 22.88 -26.14 12.31
N SER A 251 22.03 -25.19 12.74
CA SER A 251 21.02 -24.55 11.89
C SER A 251 21.33 -23.07 11.70
N ASP A 252 21.15 -22.56 10.49
CA ASP A 252 21.22 -21.13 10.23
C ASP A 252 20.09 -20.39 10.98
N GLU A 253 20.40 -19.21 11.52
CA GLU A 253 19.44 -18.35 12.22
C GLU A 253 19.45 -16.92 11.67
N LEU A 254 18.28 -16.27 11.72
CA LEU A 254 18.18 -14.86 11.39
C LEU A 254 18.60 -13.98 12.56
N VAL A 255 19.74 -13.30 12.40
CA VAL A 255 20.26 -12.33 13.38
C VAL A 255 19.73 -10.90 13.10
N GLY A 256 19.28 -10.63 11.88
CA GLY A 256 18.72 -9.33 11.50
C GLY A 256 17.27 -9.18 11.95
N SER A 257 16.81 -7.93 12.09
CA SER A 257 15.40 -7.60 12.34
C SER A 257 14.87 -6.69 11.23
N LEU A 258 13.64 -6.93 10.79
CA LEU A 258 12.92 -6.07 9.86
C LEU A 258 11.74 -5.40 10.57
N ALA A 259 11.50 -4.12 10.28
CA ALA A 259 10.24 -3.48 10.67
C ALA A 259 9.08 -4.09 9.86
N LEU A 260 8.02 -4.48 10.56
CA LEU A 260 6.83 -5.12 9.97
C LEU A 260 6.15 -4.30 8.86
N GLY A 261 6.33 -2.98 8.88
CA GLY A 261 5.66 -2.08 7.95
C GLY A 261 4.14 -2.17 8.11
N PHE A 262 3.44 -2.40 7.00
CA PHE A 262 1.98 -2.56 6.95
C PHE A 262 1.51 -4.02 6.98
N GLY A 263 2.43 -4.97 7.14
CA GLY A 263 2.12 -6.39 7.26
C GLY A 263 1.59 -6.78 8.64
N ASP A 264 1.20 -8.03 8.78
CA ASP A 264 0.68 -8.61 10.03
C ASP A 264 1.76 -9.38 10.80
N GLU A 265 2.64 -10.11 10.10
CA GLU A 265 3.69 -10.92 10.73
C GLU A 265 4.95 -11.05 9.86
N VAL A 266 6.15 -10.96 10.45
CA VAL A 266 7.40 -11.26 9.74
C VAL A 266 7.69 -12.76 9.89
N LEU A 267 7.66 -13.49 8.78
CA LEU A 267 7.79 -14.95 8.79
C LEU A 267 9.26 -15.39 8.78
N GLY A 268 10.09 -14.73 7.97
CA GLY A 268 11.45 -15.18 7.73
C GLY A 268 12.10 -14.50 6.53
N LYS A 269 13.10 -15.19 5.98
CA LYS A 269 13.88 -14.72 4.84
C LYS A 269 14.15 -15.87 3.87
N VAL A 270 14.09 -15.60 2.58
CA VAL A 270 14.42 -16.55 1.51
C VAL A 270 15.09 -15.79 0.37
N ASP A 271 16.19 -16.34 -0.15
CA ASP A 271 16.92 -15.81 -1.31
C ASP A 271 17.10 -14.27 -1.33
N LYS A 272 17.55 -13.71 -0.19
CA LYS A 272 17.79 -12.27 0.07
C LYS A 272 16.54 -11.41 0.28
N CYS A 273 15.35 -11.97 0.16
CA CYS A 273 14.07 -11.30 0.40
C CYS A 273 13.52 -11.60 1.80
N TRP A 274 13.10 -10.57 2.52
CA TRP A 274 12.33 -10.73 3.76
C TRP A 274 10.87 -10.99 3.46
N ILE A 275 10.27 -11.95 4.15
CA ILE A 275 8.88 -12.36 3.93
C ILE A 275 8.02 -11.86 5.07
N VAL A 276 6.98 -11.12 4.71
CA VAL A 276 6.00 -10.56 5.64
C VAL A 276 4.61 -11.00 5.21
N GLU A 277 3.89 -11.67 6.10
CA GLU A 277 2.48 -11.99 5.84
C GLU A 277 1.66 -10.69 5.85
N TRP A 278 0.80 -10.53 4.85
CA TRP A 278 -0.24 -9.51 4.88
C TRP A 278 -1.61 -10.12 4.58
N LYS A 279 -2.41 -10.31 5.63
CA LYS A 279 -3.72 -11.00 5.60
C LYS A 279 -4.77 -10.25 4.78
N ALA A 280 -4.53 -8.97 4.50
CA ALA A 280 -5.42 -8.15 3.70
C ALA A 280 -5.18 -8.29 2.19
N LEU A 281 -4.04 -8.86 1.80
CA LEU A 281 -3.66 -9.08 0.41
C LEU A 281 -4.54 -10.19 -0.20
N PRO A 282 -5.04 -10.05 -1.44
CA PRO A 282 -5.80 -11.11 -2.10
C PRO A 282 -4.98 -12.38 -2.27
N ASP A 283 -5.65 -13.53 -2.26
CA ASP A 283 -5.05 -14.84 -2.48
C ASP A 283 -4.14 -14.84 -3.71
N ASP A 284 -2.99 -15.51 -3.58
CA ASP A 284 -1.99 -15.71 -4.63
C ASP A 284 -1.26 -14.45 -5.13
N TYR A 285 -1.45 -13.30 -4.46
CA TYR A 285 -0.68 -12.08 -4.73
C TYR A 285 0.53 -11.93 -3.80
N MET A 286 1.53 -11.22 -4.31
CA MET A 286 2.70 -10.75 -3.56
C MET A 286 3.00 -9.30 -3.96
N ILE A 287 3.55 -8.50 -3.04
CA ILE A 287 4.02 -7.14 -3.30
C ILE A 287 5.44 -7.01 -2.74
N ALA A 288 6.39 -6.67 -3.60
CA ALA A 288 7.78 -6.53 -3.21
C ALA A 288 8.26 -5.08 -3.36
N HIS A 289 9.09 -4.62 -2.43
CA HIS A 289 9.79 -3.34 -2.55
C HIS A 289 11.14 -3.36 -1.85
N ALA A 290 12.05 -2.48 -2.28
CA ALA A 290 13.28 -2.16 -1.57
C ALA A 290 13.01 -1.07 -0.50
N GLN A 291 13.64 -1.16 0.68
CA GLN A 291 13.42 -0.20 1.77
C GLN A 291 14.35 1.03 1.76
N GLY A 292 15.34 1.07 0.87
CA GLY A 292 16.30 2.18 0.79
C GLY A 292 16.53 2.68 -0.62
#